data_AF-A0A8M1FYA0-F1
#
_entry.id   AF-A0A8M1FYA0-F1
#
_cell.length_a   1.000
_cell.length_b   1.000
_cell.length_c   1.000
_cell.angle_alpha   90.00
_cell.angle_beta   90.00
_cell.angle_gamma   90.00
#
_symmetry.space_group_name_H-M   'P 1'
#
loop_
_entity.id
_entity.type
_entity.pdbx_description
1 polymer ?
#
loop_
_entity_poly.entity_id
_entity_poly.type
_entity_poly.pdbx_seq_one_letter_code
_entity_poly.pdbx_strand_id
1 'polypeptide(L)' 'MESWENCQKEVPVKAAKVISPRMPICEHMEESPVCSQTSNLVCGTDGVTYDNECQICLIRLKTKQDIQIFKDGKC' A
#
# COMPACT_ATOMS: atom_id res chain seq x y z
N MET A 1 -21.75 15.48 32.71
CA MET A 1 -21.61 15.52 31.24
C MET A 1 -20.13 15.44 30.96
N GLU A 2 -19.57 14.24 31.04
CA GLU A 2 -18.13 14.04 30.83
C GLU A 2 -17.95 13.35 29.48
N SER A 3 -17.26 14.10 28.61
CA SER A 3 -16.88 13.77 27.26
C SER A 3 -16.24 12.37 27.17
N TRP A 4 -16.61 11.68 26.10
CA TRP A 4 -16.03 10.58 25.32
C TRP A 4 -14.49 10.35 25.32
N GLU A 5 -13.74 10.66 26.37
CA GLU A 5 -12.27 10.64 26.43
C GLU A 5 -11.63 9.24 26.54
N ASN A 6 -12.10 8.21 25.83
CA ASN A 6 -11.30 6.97 25.82
C ASN A 6 -11.45 6.01 24.64
N CYS A 7 -11.16 6.48 23.42
CA CYS A 7 -10.91 5.59 22.28
C CYS A 7 -9.43 5.22 22.08
N GLN A 8 -8.50 5.70 22.91
CA GLN A 8 -7.06 5.44 22.74
C GLN A 8 -6.41 5.07 24.09
N LYS A 9 -6.74 3.90 24.63
CA LYS A 9 -5.91 3.28 25.67
C LYS A 9 -4.57 2.90 25.03
N GLU A 10 -3.58 3.78 25.17
CA GLU A 10 -2.21 3.63 24.72
C GLU A 10 -1.58 2.33 25.30
N VAL A 11 -1.37 1.34 24.44
CA VAL A 11 -0.58 0.13 24.76
C VAL A 11 0.90 0.51 24.73
N PRO A 12 1.75 0.08 25.68
CA PRO A 12 3.17 0.42 25.69
C PRO A 12 3.92 -0.36 24.62
N VAL A 13 3.74 0.00 23.36
CA VAL A 13 4.57 -0.50 22.26
C VAL A 13 5.75 0.45 22.16
N LYS A 14 6.94 -0.01 22.55
CA LYS A 14 8.23 0.63 22.24
C LYS A 14 8.11 1.21 20.83
N ALA A 15 8.19 2.54 20.67
CA ALA A 15 7.83 3.26 19.45
C ALA A 15 8.29 2.54 18.18
N ALA A 16 7.45 1.64 17.69
CA ALA A 16 7.66 0.95 16.45
C ALA A 16 7.27 2.00 15.43
N LYS A 17 8.24 2.40 14.59
CA LYS A 17 7.98 3.32 13.50
C LYS A 17 6.81 2.73 12.72
N VAL A 18 5.65 3.35 12.82
CA VAL A 18 4.47 2.92 12.08
C VAL A 18 4.81 3.21 10.62
N ILE A 19 5.27 2.18 9.91
CA ILE A 19 5.47 2.26 8.47
C ILE A 19 4.06 2.18 7.90
N SER A 20 3.41 3.34 7.80
CA SER A 20 2.14 3.46 7.11
C SER A 20 2.39 3.14 5.64
N PRO A 21 1.82 2.07 5.09
CA PRO A 21 2.03 1.72 3.69
C PRO A 21 1.44 2.80 2.78
N ARG A 22 2.07 3.02 1.63
CA ARG A 22 1.61 4.01 0.66
C ARG A 22 0.60 3.39 -0.29
N MET A 23 -0.54 4.05 -0.48
CA MET A 23 -1.50 3.68 -1.51
C MET A 23 -0.89 3.88 -2.92
N PRO A 24 -0.96 2.87 -3.81
CA PRO A 24 -0.50 3.02 -5.17
C PRO A 24 -1.46 3.89 -6.00
N ILE A 25 -0.91 4.68 -6.93
CA ILE A 25 -1.66 5.58 -7.82
C ILE A 25 -2.25 4.78 -8.98
N CYS A 26 -3.58 4.63 -9.00
CA CYS A 26 -4.31 3.85 -10.01
C CYS A 26 -5.18 4.73 -10.93
N GLU A 27 -4.66 5.88 -11.37
CA GLU A 27 -5.42 6.84 -12.17
C GLU A 27 -5.70 6.34 -13.61
N HIS A 28 -6.84 6.76 -14.16
CA HIS A 28 -7.26 6.58 -15.57
C HIS A 28 -7.23 5.13 -16.12
N MET A 29 -7.55 4.13 -15.30
CA MET A 29 -7.66 2.75 -15.76
C MET A 29 -9.02 2.49 -16.46
N GLU A 30 -9.28 3.17 -17.58
CA GLU A 30 -10.36 2.79 -18.50
C GLU A 30 -9.85 1.74 -19.51
N GLU A 31 -10.55 0.59 -19.51
CA GLU A 31 -10.47 -0.62 -20.34
C GLU A 31 -9.11 -1.33 -20.56
N SER A 32 -7.96 -0.66 -20.58
CA SER A 32 -6.66 -1.31 -20.79
C SER A 32 -5.49 -0.55 -20.17
N PRO A 33 -5.20 -0.79 -18.88
CA PRO A 33 -4.06 -0.14 -18.24
C PRO A 33 -2.73 -0.62 -18.82
N VAL A 34 -2.07 0.26 -19.57
CA VAL A 34 -0.71 0.06 -20.07
C VAL A 34 0.25 0.59 -19.03
N CYS A 35 0.92 -0.30 -18.30
CA CYS A 35 2.03 0.09 -17.45
C CYS A 35 3.26 0.37 -18.32
N SER A 36 3.94 1.50 -18.07
CA SER A 36 5.27 1.72 -18.63
C SER A 36 6.21 0.57 -18.24
N GLN A 37 7.11 0.18 -19.13
CA GLN A 37 8.14 -0.84 -18.85
C GLN A 37 9.28 -0.33 -17.94
N THR A 38 9.11 0.84 -17.34
CA THR A 38 10.06 1.37 -16.35
C THR A 38 10.09 0.46 -15.13
N SER A 39 11.25 -0.13 -14.84
CA SER A 39 11.49 -0.94 -13.65
C SER A 39 11.74 -0.03 -12.45
N ASN A 40 10.74 0.08 -11.58
CA ASN A 40 10.78 0.80 -10.31
C ASN A 40 10.30 -0.16 -9.22
N LEU A 41 11.17 -1.08 -8.81
CA LEU A 41 10.78 -2.16 -7.88
C LEU A 41 10.10 -1.61 -6.63
N VAL A 42 9.04 -2.27 -6.20
CA VAL A 42 8.32 -1.94 -4.96
C VAL A 42 7.95 -3.23 -4.21
N CYS A 43 7.99 -3.17 -2.89
CA CYS A 43 7.54 -4.25 -2.02
C CYS A 43 6.09 -4.00 -1.63
N GLY A 44 5.20 -4.94 -1.94
CA GLY A 44 3.80 -4.90 -1.52
C GLY A 44 3.62 -5.25 -0.04
N THR A 45 2.49 -4.86 0.53
CA THR A 45 2.08 -5.27 1.89
C THR A 45 1.79 -6.77 2.01
N ASP A 46 1.67 -7.47 0.88
CA ASP A 46 1.60 -8.92 0.75
C ASP A 46 2.97 -9.60 0.79
N GLY A 47 4.07 -8.83 0.87
CA GLY A 47 5.44 -9.34 0.88
C GLY A 47 5.98 -9.74 -0.50
N VAL A 48 5.27 -9.38 -1.57
CA VAL A 48 5.69 -9.65 -2.96
C VAL A 48 6.40 -8.43 -3.54
N THR A 49 7.48 -8.66 -4.29
CA THR A 49 8.13 -7.58 -5.06
C THR A 49 7.47 -7.46 -6.43
N TYR A 50 7.07 -6.24 -6.79
CA TYR A 50 6.50 -5.90 -8.08
C TYR A 50 7.48 -5.06 -8.90
N ASP A 51 7.46 -5.18 -10.23
CA ASP A 51 8.37 -4.46 -11.12
C ASP A 51 8.16 -2.95 -11.09
N ASN A 52 6.92 -2.53 -10.79
CA ASN A 52 6.54 -1.15 -10.57
C ASN A 52 5.21 -1.03 -9.83
N GLU A 53 4.93 0.18 -9.33
CA GLU A 53 3.66 0.56 -8.68
C GLU A 53 2.42 0.29 -9.56
N CYS A 54 2.55 0.41 -10.88
CA CYS A 54 1.44 0.16 -11.80
C CYS A 54 1.01 -1.31 -11.78
N GLN A 55 1.94 -2.27 -11.65
CA GLN A 55 1.59 -3.68 -11.48
C GLN A 55 0.75 -3.93 -10.23
N ILE A 56 1.05 -3.26 -9.11
CA ILE A 56 0.22 -3.36 -7.91
C ILE A 56 -1.20 -2.87 -8.23
N CYS A 57 -1.37 -1.73 -8.90
CA CYS A 57 -2.69 -1.25 -9.33
C CYS A 57 -3.44 -2.25 -10.22
N LEU A 58 -2.75 -2.88 -11.18
CA LEU A 58 -3.36 -3.92 -12.02
C LEU A 58 -3.90 -5.08 -11.19
N ILE A 59 -3.10 -5.56 -10.23
CA ILE A 59 -3.51 -6.66 -9.36
C ILE A 59 -4.69 -6.23 -8.51
N ARG A 60 -4.63 -5.07 -7.84
CA ARG A 60 -5.75 -4.54 -7.04
C ARG A 60 -7.04 -4.44 -7.85
N LEU A 61 -6.98 -3.97 -9.10
CA LEU A 61 -8.17 -3.85 -9.94
C LEU A 61 -8.72 -5.21 -10.40
N LYS A 62 -7.84 -6.15 -10.74
CA LYS A 62 -8.20 -7.51 -11.21
C LYS A 62 -8.68 -8.43 -10.09
N THR A 63 -7.97 -8.46 -8.97
CA THR A 63 -8.21 -9.39 -7.85
C THR A 63 -9.03 -8.79 -6.73
N LYS A 64 -9.22 -7.45 -6.72
CA LYS A 64 -9.85 -6.70 -5.63
C LYS A 64 -9.13 -6.84 -4.28
N GLN A 65 -7.84 -7.23 -4.30
CA GLN A 65 -7.01 -7.27 -3.10
C GLN A 65 -6.57 -5.85 -2.69
N ASP A 66 -6.48 -5.60 -1.38
CA ASP A 66 -5.96 -4.34 -0.85
C ASP A 66 -4.44 -4.40 -0.63
N ILE A 67 -3.70 -4.43 -1.75
CA ILE A 67 -2.24 -4.42 -1.73
C ILE A 67 -1.77 -2.96 -1.76
N GLN A 68 -0.96 -2.57 -0.78
CA GLN A 68 -0.34 -1.26 -0.69
C GLN A 68 1.17 -1.39 -0.85
N ILE A 69 1.88 -0.29 -1.06
CA ILE A 69 3.34 -0.28 -1.13
C ILE A 69 3.89 -0.18 0.30
N PHE A 70 4.59 -1.23 0.74
CA PHE A 70 5.27 -1.25 2.02
C PHE A 70 6.58 -0.44 2.00
N LYS A 71 7.40 -0.63 0.95
CA LYS A 71 8.62 0.14 0.70
C LYS A 71 8.96 0.16 -0.79
N ASP A 72 9.73 1.15 -1.21
CA ASP A 72 10.40 1.11 -2.51
C ASP A 72 11.53 0.07 -2.49
N GLY A 73 11.83 -0.52 -3.65
CA GLY A 73 12.78 -1.60 -3.82
C GLY A 73 12.18 -2.99 -3.59
N LYS A 74 13.05 -4.01 -3.52
CA LYS A 74 12.62 -5.39 -3.22
C LYS A 74 12.15 -5.52 -1.79
N CYS A 75 11.25 -6.47 -1.54
CA CYS A 75 11.10 -7.07 -0.22
C CYS A 75 12.44 -7.71 0.17
#